data_AF-A0A1E5GB91-F1
#
_entry.id   AF-A0A1E5GB91-F1
#
_cell.length_a   1.000
_cell.length_b   1.000
_cell.length_c   1.000
_cell.angle_alpha   90.00
_cell.angle_beta   90.00
_cell.angle_gamma   90.00
#
_symmetry.space_group_name_H-M   'P 1'
#
loop_
_entity.id
_entity.type
_entity.pdbx_description
1 polymer ?
#
loop_
_entity_poly.entity_id
_entity_poly.type
_entity_poly.pdbx_seq_one_letter_code
_entity_poly.pdbx_strand_id
1 'polypeptide(L)'
;MKLGYVHGQKMTQQYDHLEAYAVDEIFSDADRGYAVLQEQESEFQRLLDYSEAGDYLVVSSLDVLSRDYEFLLELIDRLSALELELIVLTSPHLRVQEWQEILTWVNKNERLLHPKLISFKRHQEKKKDKDRYTIFSRASEEKSLYWEVFWLLVGKQKIRMIAKEKGVPIETVFRIQQEVKRIKLAVIFAICFFLAITTIKIAESFSDNIWIQIVVCIITTVVILYNVLTDSEQNL
;
A
#
# COMPACT_ATOMS: atom_id res chain seq x y z
N MET A 1 28.32 18.33 5.18
CA MET A 1 28.48 16.87 5.05
C MET A 1 27.43 16.32 4.10
N LYS A 2 27.67 15.15 3.50
CA LYS A 2 26.74 14.41 2.66
C LYS A 2 26.20 13.22 3.45
N LEU A 3 24.95 13.31 3.88
CA LEU A 3 24.28 12.30 4.68
C LEU A 3 23.38 11.46 3.79
N GLY A 4 23.72 10.19 3.60
CA GLY A 4 22.94 9.23 2.84
C GLY A 4 21.76 8.69 3.63
N TYR A 5 20.62 8.51 2.97
CA TYR A 5 19.46 7.85 3.56
C TYR A 5 18.93 6.71 2.69
N VAL A 6 18.64 5.58 3.34
CA VAL A 6 18.13 4.35 2.72
C VAL A 6 16.83 3.92 3.39
N HIS A 7 15.82 3.59 2.59
CA HIS A 7 14.51 3.18 3.11
C HIS A 7 13.72 2.32 2.14
N GLY A 8 12.95 1.38 2.68
CA GLY A 8 12.02 0.55 1.92
C GLY A 8 12.72 -0.46 1.02
N GLN A 9 12.12 -0.72 -0.15
CA GLN A 9 12.56 -1.82 -1.00
C GLN A 9 13.83 -1.49 -1.81
N LYS A 10 14.52 -2.52 -2.30
CA LYS A 10 15.77 -2.42 -3.10
C LYS A 10 16.93 -1.75 -2.36
N MET A 11 17.01 -1.89 -1.03
CA MET A 11 18.07 -1.28 -0.22
C MET A 11 19.48 -1.52 -0.76
N THR A 12 19.81 -2.73 -1.22
CA THR A 12 21.13 -3.02 -1.82
C THR A 12 21.48 -2.06 -2.94
N GLN A 13 20.54 -1.81 -3.86
CA GLN A 13 20.74 -0.86 -4.95
C GLN A 13 20.87 0.58 -4.44
N GLN A 14 20.13 0.94 -3.39
CA GLN A 14 20.25 2.26 -2.79
C GLN A 14 21.63 2.47 -2.15
N TYR A 15 22.13 1.46 -1.42
CA TYR A 15 23.49 1.45 -0.88
C TYR A 15 24.53 1.59 -1.99
N ASP A 16 24.45 0.76 -3.04
CA ASP A 16 25.38 0.82 -4.18
C ASP A 16 25.44 2.24 -4.79
N HIS A 17 24.29 2.90 -4.93
CA HIS A 17 24.21 4.26 -5.47
C HIS A 17 24.84 5.30 -4.53
N LEU A 18 24.59 5.20 -3.22
CA LEU A 18 25.12 6.13 -2.22
C LEU A 18 26.63 5.95 -2.03
N GLU A 19 27.11 4.71 -2.03
CA GLU A 19 28.54 4.38 -1.98
C GLU A 19 29.26 4.90 -3.23
N ALA A 20 28.69 4.71 -4.42
CA ALA A 20 29.24 5.25 -5.66
C ALA A 20 29.29 6.79 -5.68
N TYR A 21 28.36 7.46 -4.99
CA TYR A 21 28.35 8.92 -4.84
C TYR A 21 29.31 9.44 -3.76
N ALA A 22 29.86 8.54 -2.92
CA ALA A 22 30.73 8.85 -1.79
C ALA A 22 30.07 9.82 -0.78
N VAL A 23 29.01 9.34 -0.11
CA VAL A 23 28.43 10.00 1.07
C VAL A 23 29.29 9.78 2.31
N ASP A 24 29.23 10.70 3.26
CA ASP A 24 30.05 10.68 4.48
C ASP A 24 29.51 9.67 5.50
N GLU A 25 28.18 9.58 5.65
CA GLU A 25 27.51 8.69 6.59
C GLU A 25 26.16 8.22 6.02
N ILE A 26 25.72 7.00 6.35
CA ILE A 26 24.46 6.43 5.84
C ILE A 26 23.56 6.03 7.01
N PHE A 27 22.34 6.56 7.00
CA PHE A 27 21.25 6.20 7.89
C PHE A 27 20.25 5.32 7.15
N SER A 28 19.66 4.35 7.86
CA SER A 28 18.78 3.36 7.21
C SER A 28 17.66 2.90 8.11
N ASP A 29 16.43 3.20 7.71
CA ASP A 29 15.26 2.58 8.29
C ASP A 29 14.94 1.31 7.49
N ALA A 30 15.32 0.16 8.06
CA ALA A 30 15.02 -1.19 7.56
C ALA A 30 13.56 -1.32 7.10
N ASP A 31 13.26 -2.27 6.21
CA ASP A 31 12.01 -2.46 5.43
C ASP A 31 10.68 -2.26 6.21
N ARG A 32 10.41 -1.01 6.57
CA ARG A 32 9.24 -0.46 7.24
C ARG A 32 8.51 0.41 6.22
N GLY A 33 7.23 0.68 6.45
CA GLY A 33 6.50 1.62 5.60
C GLY A 33 6.97 3.07 5.79
N TYR A 34 6.51 3.97 4.92
CA TYR A 34 6.84 5.41 4.96
C TYR A 34 6.41 6.11 6.25
N ALA A 35 5.50 5.51 7.03
CA ALA A 35 5.11 6.04 8.33
C ALA A 35 6.30 6.18 9.31
N VAL A 36 7.34 5.35 9.15
CA VAL A 36 8.54 5.38 10.00
C VAL A 36 9.23 6.75 9.96
N LEU A 37 9.17 7.47 8.83
CA LEU A 37 9.80 8.79 8.68
C LEU A 37 9.24 9.87 9.62
N GLN A 38 8.06 9.63 10.19
CA GLN A 38 7.42 10.52 11.17
C GLN A 38 7.61 10.03 12.61
N GLU A 39 8.19 8.84 12.80
CA GLU A 39 8.47 8.28 14.12
C GLU A 39 9.74 8.91 14.69
N GLN A 40 9.68 9.28 15.98
CA GLN A 40 10.80 9.93 16.66
C GLN A 40 12.03 9.02 16.83
N GLU A 41 11.81 7.70 16.83
CA GLU A 41 12.86 6.68 16.95
C GLU A 41 13.45 6.27 15.59
N SER A 42 13.02 6.87 14.49
CA SER A 42 13.50 6.52 13.14
C SER A 42 14.93 6.97 12.89
N GLU A 43 15.65 6.22 12.08
CA GLU A 43 16.99 6.61 11.62
C GLU A 43 16.94 7.86 10.73
N PHE A 44 15.82 8.09 10.04
CA PHE A 44 15.59 9.37 9.34
C PHE A 44 15.53 10.55 10.31
N GLN A 45 14.81 10.43 11.43
CA GLN A 45 14.76 11.51 12.42
C GLN A 45 16.13 11.74 13.06
N ARG A 46 16.87 10.66 13.35
CA ARG A 46 18.25 10.74 13.85
C ARG A 46 19.19 11.42 12.85
N LEU A 47 19.02 11.19 11.54
CA LEU A 47 19.77 11.90 10.50
C LEU A 47 19.50 13.41 10.59
N LEU A 48 18.24 13.81 10.66
CA LEU A 48 17.87 15.22 10.75
C LEU A 48 18.40 15.88 12.04
N ASP A 49 18.39 15.16 13.16
CA ASP A 49 18.91 15.67 14.43
C ASP A 49 20.45 15.72 14.45
N TYR A 50 21.12 14.86 13.67
CA TYR A 50 22.58 14.84 13.51
C TYR A 50 23.09 15.89 12.52
N SER A 51 22.27 16.27 11.55
CA SER A 51 22.65 17.21 10.49
C SER A 51 22.85 18.63 10.99
N GLU A 52 23.79 19.35 10.37
CA GLU A 52 24.05 20.75 10.60
C GLU A 52 23.59 21.62 9.41
N ALA A 53 23.40 22.92 9.65
CA ALA A 53 23.05 23.86 8.59
C ALA A 53 24.11 23.86 7.48
N GLY A 54 23.68 23.72 6.22
CA GLY A 54 24.56 23.58 5.05
C GLY A 54 24.92 22.14 4.69
N ASP A 55 24.46 21.14 5.42
CA ASP A 55 24.58 19.73 5.05
C ASP A 55 23.65 19.34 3.89
N TYR A 56 23.97 18.21 3.26
CA TYR A 56 23.24 17.64 2.14
C TYR A 56 22.62 16.30 2.54
N LEU A 57 21.29 16.20 2.45
CA LEU A 57 20.59 14.92 2.45
C LEU A 57 20.71 14.31 1.06
N VAL A 58 21.24 13.09 0.96
CA VAL A 58 21.44 12.36 -0.28
C VAL A 58 20.58 11.11 -0.29
N VAL A 59 19.72 10.98 -1.31
CA VAL A 59 18.88 9.80 -1.52
C VAL A 59 19.03 9.27 -2.93
N SER A 60 18.88 7.96 -3.09
CA SER A 60 18.97 7.33 -4.42
C SER A 60 17.87 7.81 -5.36
N SER A 61 16.63 7.93 -4.88
CA SER A 61 15.48 8.47 -5.59
C SER A 61 14.50 9.15 -4.62
N LEU A 62 13.56 9.97 -5.12
CA LEU A 62 12.51 10.58 -4.28
C LEU A 62 11.60 9.53 -3.61
N ASP A 63 11.41 8.39 -4.25
CA ASP A 63 10.59 7.29 -3.73
C ASP A 63 11.15 6.70 -2.42
N VAL A 64 12.42 6.97 -2.09
CA VAL A 64 13.00 6.61 -0.78
C VAL A 64 12.36 7.42 0.35
N LEU A 65 11.99 8.67 0.07
CA LEU A 65 11.37 9.57 1.04
C LEU A 65 9.86 9.40 1.06
N SER A 66 9.20 9.43 -0.10
CA SER A 66 7.76 9.11 -0.21
C SER A 66 7.32 9.10 -1.66
N ARG A 67 6.20 8.41 -1.92
CA ARG A 67 5.45 8.49 -3.18
C ARG A 67 4.31 9.52 -3.12
N ASP A 68 4.04 10.09 -1.95
CA ASP A 68 3.01 11.10 -1.71
C ASP A 68 3.61 12.51 -1.86
N TYR A 69 3.17 13.24 -2.89
CA TYR A 69 3.64 14.59 -3.18
C TYR A 69 3.28 15.62 -2.10
N GLU A 70 2.19 15.43 -1.36
CA GLU A 70 1.86 16.33 -0.24
C GLU A 70 2.86 16.17 0.89
N PHE A 71 3.17 14.93 1.25
CA PHE A 71 4.19 14.64 2.26
C PHE A 71 5.59 15.08 1.81
N LEU A 72 5.95 14.89 0.53
CA LEU A 72 7.22 15.39 0.01
C LEU A 72 7.33 16.92 0.14
N LEU A 73 6.25 17.67 -0.11
CA LEU A 73 6.25 19.12 0.09
C LEU A 73 6.51 19.49 1.56
N GLU A 74 5.82 18.84 2.50
CA GLU A 74 6.06 19.05 3.94
C GLU A 74 7.52 18.75 4.33
N LEU A 75 8.09 17.69 3.76
CA LEU A 75 9.49 17.31 3.99
C LEU A 75 10.46 18.34 3.41
N ILE A 76 10.23 18.84 2.19
CA ILE A 76 11.04 19.90 1.59
C ILE A 76 10.99 21.18 2.44
N ASP A 77 9.82 21.58 2.93
CA ASP A 77 9.68 22.73 3.82
C ASP A 77 10.49 22.52 5.11
N ARG A 78 10.48 21.29 5.65
CA ARG A 78 11.28 20.93 6.83
C ARG A 78 12.79 21.00 6.57
N LEU A 79 13.26 20.48 5.43
CA LEU A 79 14.68 20.58 5.05
C LEU A 79 15.12 22.04 4.88
N SER A 80 14.26 22.86 4.25
CA SER A 80 14.52 24.30 4.10
C SER A 80 14.64 25.00 5.46
N ALA A 81 13.83 24.64 6.45
CA ALA A 81 13.89 25.22 7.79
C ALA A 81 15.16 24.82 8.57
N LEU A 82 15.74 23.66 8.24
CA LEU A 82 17.00 23.16 8.81
C LEU A 82 18.23 23.62 8.00
N GLU A 83 18.04 24.43 6.95
CA GLU A 83 19.09 24.84 6.02
C GLU A 83 19.85 23.65 5.38
N LEU A 84 19.12 22.56 5.14
CA LEU A 84 19.63 21.35 4.49
C LEU A 84 19.28 21.37 3.00
N GLU A 85 20.23 20.97 2.16
CA GLU A 85 20.00 20.76 0.74
C GLU A 85 19.65 19.30 0.42
N LEU A 86 18.89 19.07 -0.65
CA LEU A 86 18.47 17.72 -1.08
C LEU A 86 19.13 17.33 -2.40
N ILE A 87 19.84 16.20 -2.39
CA ILE A 87 20.41 15.58 -3.58
C ILE A 87 19.69 14.26 -3.87
N VAL A 88 19.06 14.19 -5.04
CA VAL A 88 18.42 12.96 -5.54
C VAL A 88 19.25 12.42 -6.69
N LEU A 89 19.88 11.26 -6.52
CA LEU A 89 20.86 10.74 -7.48
C LEU A 89 20.27 10.42 -8.86
N THR A 90 18.98 10.10 -8.94
CA THR A 90 18.29 9.84 -10.21
C THR A 90 17.73 11.11 -10.89
N SER A 91 17.99 12.30 -10.35
CA SER A 91 17.44 13.57 -10.83
C SER A 91 18.57 14.55 -11.22
N PRO A 92 18.31 15.55 -12.09
CA PRO A 92 19.19 16.72 -12.15
C PRO A 92 19.41 17.32 -10.76
N HIS A 93 20.57 17.97 -10.59
CA HIS A 93 20.88 18.72 -9.37
C HIS A 93 19.95 19.94 -9.29
N LEU A 94 19.14 19.96 -8.23
CA LEU A 94 18.13 20.98 -7.97
C LEU A 94 18.31 21.44 -6.53
N ARG A 95 18.13 22.74 -6.31
CA ARG A 95 18.06 23.31 -4.96
C ARG A 95 16.72 23.00 -4.31
N VAL A 96 16.66 23.09 -2.99
CA VAL A 96 15.43 22.89 -2.20
C VAL A 96 14.27 23.76 -2.70
N GLN A 97 14.52 25.02 -3.05
CA GLN A 97 13.50 25.92 -3.60
C GLN A 97 12.96 25.44 -4.96
N GLU A 98 13.84 24.92 -5.82
CA GLU A 98 13.46 24.39 -7.13
C GLU A 98 12.64 23.10 -6.97
N TRP A 99 12.99 22.26 -6.00
CA TRP A 99 12.17 21.10 -5.60
C TRP A 99 10.77 21.52 -5.14
N GLN A 100 10.67 22.54 -4.29
CA GLN A 100 9.40 23.05 -3.78
C GLN A 100 8.49 23.54 -4.92
N GLU A 101 9.06 24.29 -5.89
CA GLU A 101 8.33 24.76 -7.07
C GLU A 101 7.83 23.60 -7.95
N ILE A 102 8.71 22.62 -8.23
CA ILE A 102 8.36 21.45 -9.05
C ILE A 102 7.27 20.64 -8.38
N LEU A 103 7.42 20.30 -7.09
CA LEU A 103 6.43 19.49 -6.37
C LEU A 103 5.09 20.23 -6.24
N THR A 104 5.13 21.55 -6.02
CA THR A 104 3.91 22.39 -6.00
C THR A 104 3.24 22.41 -7.35
N TRP A 105 4.01 22.53 -8.44
CA TRP A 105 3.51 22.46 -9.80
C TRP A 105 2.91 21.08 -10.10
N VAL A 106 3.57 19.98 -9.71
CA VAL A 106 3.04 18.61 -9.90
C VAL A 106 1.73 18.44 -9.14
N ASN A 107 1.69 18.77 -7.85
CA ASN A 107 0.48 18.65 -7.02
C ASN A 107 -0.68 19.51 -7.58
N LYS A 108 -0.40 20.75 -8.01
CA LYS A 108 -1.41 21.60 -8.65
C LYS A 108 -1.86 21.05 -10.01
N ASN A 109 -0.95 20.56 -10.85
CA ASN A 109 -1.30 20.07 -12.18
C ASN A 109 -2.00 18.73 -12.17
N GLU A 110 -1.69 17.85 -11.21
CA GLU A 110 -2.49 16.66 -10.97
C GLU A 110 -3.96 17.03 -10.69
N ARG A 111 -4.18 18.16 -10.01
CA ARG A 111 -5.50 18.75 -9.76
C ARG A 111 -6.08 19.54 -10.95
N LEU A 112 -5.25 20.19 -11.78
CA LEU A 112 -5.65 21.12 -12.85
C LEU A 112 -5.78 20.49 -14.25
N LEU A 113 -5.11 19.36 -14.53
CA LEU A 113 -5.37 18.60 -15.75
C LEU A 113 -6.88 18.30 -15.76
N HIS A 114 -7.63 18.83 -16.75
CA HIS A 114 -9.10 18.87 -16.76
C HIS A 114 -9.81 17.63 -16.18
N PRO A 115 -11.00 17.75 -15.56
CA PRO A 115 -11.81 16.58 -15.12
C PRO A 115 -12.01 15.52 -16.21
N LYS A 116 -12.05 15.92 -17.49
CA LYS A 116 -12.15 15.04 -18.66
C LYS A 116 -10.82 14.40 -19.08
N LEU A 117 -9.69 15.08 -18.91
CA LEU A 117 -8.35 14.51 -19.13
C LEU A 117 -7.94 13.64 -17.94
N ILE A 118 -8.28 14.00 -16.71
CA ILE A 118 -8.26 13.11 -15.55
C ILE A 118 -9.17 11.92 -15.80
N SER A 119 -10.37 12.05 -16.39
CA SER A 119 -11.16 10.84 -16.68
C SER A 119 -10.54 9.99 -17.78
N PHE A 120 -9.89 10.58 -18.79
CA PHE A 120 -9.27 9.83 -19.90
C PHE A 120 -7.94 9.19 -19.50
N LYS A 121 -7.04 9.94 -18.83
CA LYS A 121 -5.87 9.40 -18.11
C LYS A 121 -6.33 8.43 -17.04
N ARG A 122 -7.29 8.73 -16.16
CA ARG A 122 -7.89 7.72 -15.26
C ARG A 122 -8.46 6.55 -16.01
N HIS A 123 -8.97 6.63 -17.22
CA HIS A 123 -9.48 5.44 -17.91
C HIS A 123 -8.34 4.59 -18.49
N GLN A 124 -7.26 5.22 -18.98
CA GLN A 124 -6.05 4.54 -19.45
C GLN A 124 -5.18 4.02 -18.30
N GLU A 125 -4.95 4.85 -17.29
CA GLU A 125 -4.34 4.52 -15.99
C GLU A 125 -5.23 3.56 -15.23
N LYS A 126 -6.56 3.71 -15.07
CA LYS A 126 -7.40 2.62 -14.48
C LYS A 126 -7.31 1.32 -15.28
N LYS A 127 -6.97 1.35 -16.58
CA LYS A 127 -6.70 0.12 -17.33
C LYS A 127 -5.33 -0.47 -16.97
N LYS A 128 -4.28 0.35 -16.90
CA LYS A 128 -2.92 -0.07 -16.47
C LYS A 128 -2.83 -0.42 -14.98
N ASP A 129 -3.49 0.35 -14.14
CA ASP A 129 -3.55 0.32 -12.69
C ASP A 129 -4.55 -0.73 -12.18
N LYS A 130 -5.56 -1.12 -12.97
CA LYS A 130 -6.35 -2.34 -12.71
C LYS A 130 -5.47 -3.59 -12.69
N ASP A 131 -4.40 -3.61 -13.48
CA ASP A 131 -3.49 -4.75 -13.56
C ASP A 131 -2.34 -4.64 -12.54
N ARG A 132 -2.06 -3.44 -12.01
CA ARG A 132 -1.09 -3.20 -10.92
C ARG A 132 -1.71 -3.49 -9.56
N TYR A 133 -0.90 -3.96 -8.61
CA TYR A 133 -1.34 -4.27 -7.24
C TYR A 133 -2.57 -5.16 -7.21
N THR A 134 -2.47 -6.29 -7.92
CA THR A 134 -3.44 -7.38 -7.90
C THR A 134 -2.72 -8.69 -7.58
N ILE A 135 -3.47 -9.74 -7.23
CA ILE A 135 -2.92 -11.09 -7.02
C ILE A 135 -2.06 -11.56 -8.21
N PHE A 136 -2.42 -11.08 -9.42
CA PHE A 136 -1.82 -11.50 -10.69
C PHE A 136 -0.88 -10.44 -11.29
N SER A 137 -0.45 -9.43 -10.53
CA SER A 137 0.47 -8.41 -11.04
C SER A 137 1.78 -9.05 -11.50
N ARG A 138 2.28 -8.61 -12.66
CA ARG A 138 3.47 -9.20 -13.30
C ARG A 138 4.77 -8.88 -12.56
N ALA A 139 4.85 -7.72 -11.92
CA ALA A 139 6.03 -7.28 -11.19
C ALA A 139 6.04 -7.83 -9.75
N SER A 140 7.21 -8.29 -9.29
CA SER A 140 7.40 -8.80 -7.93
C SER A 140 7.09 -7.75 -6.85
N GLU A 141 7.43 -6.48 -7.13
CA GLU A 141 7.21 -5.35 -6.21
C GLU A 141 5.72 -5.08 -5.97
N GLU A 142 4.94 -4.98 -7.06
CA GLU A 142 3.50 -4.73 -7.02
C GLU A 142 2.74 -5.87 -6.34
N LYS A 143 3.25 -7.10 -6.51
CA LYS A 143 2.68 -8.31 -5.90
C LYS A 143 2.97 -8.35 -4.39
N SER A 144 4.18 -7.99 -3.96
CA SER A 144 4.51 -7.88 -2.53
C SER A 144 3.63 -6.85 -1.85
N LEU A 145 3.55 -5.64 -2.41
CA LEU A 145 2.71 -4.56 -1.88
C LEU A 145 1.24 -4.96 -1.81
N TYR A 146 0.71 -5.71 -2.79
CA TYR A 146 -0.64 -6.25 -2.72
C TYR A 146 -0.84 -7.13 -1.49
N TRP A 147 0.05 -8.10 -1.26
CA TRP A 147 -0.06 -9.03 -0.13
C TRP A 147 0.10 -8.34 1.20
N GLU A 148 1.00 -7.37 1.31
CA GLU A 148 1.16 -6.54 2.50
C GLU A 148 -0.14 -5.79 2.83
N VAL A 149 -0.71 -5.08 1.85
CA VAL A 149 -1.98 -4.38 2.01
C VAL A 149 -3.12 -5.35 2.34
N PHE A 150 -3.15 -6.53 1.72
CA PHE A 150 -4.12 -7.58 2.02
C PHE A 150 -4.06 -8.00 3.50
N TRP A 151 -2.87 -8.28 4.03
CA TRP A 151 -2.71 -8.68 5.43
C TRP A 151 -3.09 -7.58 6.41
N LEU A 152 -2.74 -6.32 6.12
CA LEU A 152 -3.14 -5.17 6.94
C LEU A 152 -4.67 -4.98 6.96
N LEU A 153 -5.34 -5.21 5.81
CA LEU A 153 -6.79 -5.17 5.70
C LEU A 153 -7.48 -6.33 6.44
N VAL A 154 -6.91 -7.54 6.40
CA VAL A 154 -7.37 -8.68 7.20
C VAL A 154 -7.21 -8.39 8.70
N GLY A 155 -6.13 -7.71 9.09
CA GLY A 155 -5.91 -7.20 10.44
C GLY A 155 -6.84 -6.06 10.87
N LYS A 156 -7.85 -5.69 10.05
CA LYS A 156 -8.84 -4.63 10.30
C LYS A 156 -8.22 -3.23 10.51
N GLN A 157 -7.04 -2.96 9.97
CA GLN A 157 -6.47 -1.62 10.03
C GLN A 157 -7.27 -0.61 9.17
N LYS A 158 -7.21 0.67 9.54
CA LYS A 158 -7.92 1.74 8.84
C LYS A 158 -7.32 1.99 7.45
N ILE A 159 -8.16 2.07 6.43
CA ILE A 159 -7.77 2.27 5.01
C ILE A 159 -6.81 3.44 4.83
N ARG A 160 -7.09 4.60 5.46
CA ARG A 160 -6.24 5.79 5.36
C ARG A 160 -4.85 5.59 5.96
N MET A 161 -4.76 4.80 7.03
CA MET A 161 -3.48 4.50 7.69
C MET A 161 -2.64 3.61 6.78
N ILE A 162 -3.24 2.56 6.20
CA ILE A 162 -2.58 1.66 5.25
C ILE A 162 -2.09 2.43 4.01
N ALA A 163 -2.91 3.34 3.47
CA ALA A 163 -2.55 4.15 2.31
C ALA A 163 -1.32 5.02 2.59
N LYS A 164 -1.29 5.69 3.75
CA LYS A 164 -0.17 6.52 4.18
C LYS A 164 1.08 5.69 4.45
N GLU A 165 0.95 4.57 5.16
CA GLU A 165 2.07 3.70 5.52
C GLU A 165 2.72 3.08 4.29
N LYS A 166 1.93 2.61 3.33
CA LYS A 166 2.43 1.95 2.12
C LYS A 166 2.67 2.91 0.95
N GLY A 167 2.37 4.20 1.09
CA GLY A 167 2.56 5.21 0.05
C GLY A 167 1.76 4.88 -1.22
N VAL A 168 0.55 4.35 -1.05
CA VAL A 168 -0.36 3.98 -2.15
C VAL A 168 -1.64 4.81 -2.12
N PRO A 169 -2.25 5.10 -3.29
CA PRO A 169 -3.52 5.82 -3.32
C PRO A 169 -4.62 5.13 -2.49
N ILE A 170 -5.47 5.93 -1.84
CA ILE A 170 -6.58 5.42 -1.02
C ILE A 170 -7.53 4.55 -1.85
N GLU A 171 -7.74 4.90 -3.13
CA GLU A 171 -8.55 4.13 -4.06
C GLU A 171 -8.00 2.72 -4.28
N THR A 172 -6.68 2.55 -4.28
CA THR A 172 -6.01 1.25 -4.45
C THR A 172 -6.28 0.36 -3.24
N VAL A 173 -6.13 0.89 -2.02
CA VAL A 173 -6.44 0.15 -0.79
C VAL A 173 -7.93 -0.22 -0.73
N PHE A 174 -8.82 0.71 -1.10
CA PHE A 174 -10.26 0.45 -1.16
C PHE A 174 -10.62 -0.66 -2.16
N ARG A 175 -9.97 -0.66 -3.33
CA ARG A 175 -10.16 -1.71 -4.34
C ARG A 175 -9.73 -3.08 -3.80
N ILE A 176 -8.55 -3.17 -3.20
CA ILE A 176 -8.05 -4.42 -2.60
C ILE A 176 -8.99 -4.90 -1.50
N GLN A 177 -9.51 -4.00 -0.66
CA GLN A 177 -10.52 -4.36 0.35
C GLN A 177 -11.79 -4.95 -0.27
N GLN A 178 -12.26 -4.39 -1.39
CA GLN A 178 -13.42 -4.92 -2.09
C GLN A 178 -13.14 -6.32 -2.68
N GLU A 179 -11.94 -6.56 -3.18
CA GLU A 179 -11.50 -7.89 -3.63
C GLU A 179 -11.45 -8.89 -2.47
N VAL A 180 -10.86 -8.51 -1.32
CA VAL A 180 -10.82 -9.33 -0.11
C VAL A 180 -12.23 -9.73 0.33
N LYS A 181 -13.18 -8.77 0.33
CA LYS A 181 -14.58 -9.05 0.66
C LYS A 181 -15.21 -10.05 -0.31
N ARG A 182 -14.95 -9.93 -1.62
CA ARG A 182 -15.42 -10.89 -2.62
C ARG A 182 -14.81 -12.27 -2.44
N ILE A 183 -13.52 -12.35 -2.12
CA ILE A 183 -12.82 -13.61 -1.85
C ILE A 183 -13.38 -14.26 -0.58
N LYS A 184 -13.57 -13.50 0.52
CA LYS A 184 -14.20 -14.02 1.75
C LYS A 184 -15.57 -14.61 1.46
N LEU A 185 -16.39 -13.89 0.67
CA LEU A 185 -17.71 -14.37 0.25
C LEU A 185 -17.62 -15.65 -0.59
N ALA A 186 -16.71 -15.70 -1.56
CA ALA A 186 -16.51 -16.89 -2.41
C ALA A 186 -16.02 -18.11 -1.62
N VAL A 187 -15.13 -17.92 -0.65
CA VAL A 187 -14.64 -18.98 0.25
C VAL A 187 -15.79 -19.52 1.11
N ILE A 188 -16.62 -18.64 1.66
CA ILE A 188 -17.82 -19.03 2.39
C ILE A 188 -18.72 -19.88 1.48
N PHE A 189 -19.04 -19.42 0.27
CA PHE A 189 -19.86 -20.20 -0.67
C PHE A 189 -19.25 -21.56 -1.02
N ALA A 190 -17.93 -21.63 -1.22
CA ALA A 190 -17.24 -22.90 -1.47
C ALA A 190 -17.37 -23.85 -0.28
N ILE A 191 -17.16 -23.37 0.94
CA ILE A 191 -17.33 -24.18 2.17
C ILE A 191 -18.76 -24.67 2.29
N CYS A 192 -19.76 -23.79 2.07
CA CYS A 192 -21.17 -24.16 2.07
C CYS A 192 -21.47 -25.26 1.05
N PHE A 193 -20.90 -25.15 -0.16
CA PHE A 193 -21.08 -26.13 -1.21
C PHE A 193 -20.49 -27.50 -0.85
N PHE A 194 -19.29 -27.53 -0.27
CA PHE A 194 -18.69 -28.77 0.24
C PHE A 194 -19.46 -29.38 1.40
N LEU A 195 -19.99 -28.56 2.33
CA LEU A 195 -20.86 -29.03 3.41
C LEU A 195 -22.17 -29.60 2.87
N ALA A 196 -22.77 -28.99 1.85
CA ALA A 196 -23.96 -29.50 1.19
C ALA A 196 -23.71 -30.85 0.52
N ILE A 197 -22.60 -31.01 -0.23
CA ILE A 197 -22.23 -32.30 -0.83
C ILE A 197 -22.03 -33.37 0.25
N THR A 198 -21.32 -33.02 1.32
CA THR A 198 -21.01 -33.95 2.41
C THR A 198 -22.27 -34.38 3.15
N THR A 199 -23.21 -33.46 3.41
CA THR A 199 -24.49 -33.75 4.04
C THR A 199 -25.37 -34.63 3.15
N ILE A 200 -25.42 -34.40 1.84
CA ILE A 200 -26.12 -35.28 0.89
C ILE A 200 -25.54 -36.69 0.93
N LYS A 201 -24.21 -36.82 0.83
CA LYS A 201 -23.53 -38.12 0.83
C LYS A 201 -23.70 -38.89 2.14
N ILE A 202 -23.70 -38.18 3.28
CA ILE A 202 -24.03 -38.75 4.58
C ILE A 202 -25.50 -39.20 4.59
N ALA A 203 -26.44 -38.37 4.14
CA ALA A 203 -27.85 -38.71 4.17
C ALA A 203 -28.20 -39.91 3.27
N GLU A 204 -27.49 -40.09 2.15
CA GLU A 204 -27.57 -41.28 1.29
C GLU A 204 -27.09 -42.55 2.02
N SER A 205 -26.12 -42.42 2.92
CA SER A 205 -25.63 -43.52 3.77
C SER A 205 -26.57 -43.87 4.94
N PHE A 206 -27.50 -42.99 5.35
CA PHE A 206 -28.32 -43.17 6.56
C PHE A 206 -29.82 -43.40 6.29
N SER A 207 -30.36 -43.02 5.12
CA SER A 207 -31.80 -43.14 4.85
C SER A 207 -32.13 -43.13 3.35
N ASP A 208 -32.85 -44.15 2.87
CA ASP A 208 -33.43 -44.24 1.51
C ASP A 208 -34.58 -43.24 1.26
N ASN A 209 -35.10 -42.59 2.31
CA ASN A 209 -36.19 -41.61 2.19
C ASN A 209 -35.68 -40.24 1.71
N ILE A 210 -35.84 -40.00 0.41
CA ILE A 210 -35.48 -38.76 -0.31
C ILE A 210 -36.02 -37.48 0.38
N TRP A 211 -37.23 -37.54 0.95
CA TRP A 211 -37.86 -36.39 1.61
C TRP A 211 -37.11 -35.91 2.86
N ILE A 212 -36.55 -36.82 3.67
CA ILE A 212 -35.81 -36.47 4.88
C ILE A 212 -34.48 -35.80 4.50
N GLN A 213 -33.84 -36.26 3.41
CA GLN A 213 -32.60 -35.66 2.90
C GLN A 213 -32.81 -34.22 2.44
N ILE A 214 -33.90 -33.94 1.71
CA ILE A 214 -34.24 -32.59 1.23
C ILE A 214 -34.47 -31.64 2.42
N VAL A 215 -35.22 -32.07 3.43
CA VAL A 215 -35.52 -31.25 4.61
C VAL A 215 -34.26 -30.91 5.41
N VAL A 216 -33.39 -31.89 5.66
CA VAL A 216 -32.11 -31.65 6.37
C VAL A 216 -31.22 -30.69 5.59
N CYS A 217 -31.14 -30.83 4.27
CA CYS A 217 -30.33 -29.96 3.41
C CYS A 217 -30.85 -28.51 3.40
N ILE A 218 -32.17 -28.30 3.36
CA ILE A 218 -32.77 -26.97 3.43
C ILE A 218 -32.48 -26.31 4.78
N ILE A 219 -32.66 -27.04 5.90
CA ILE A 219 -32.45 -26.50 7.24
C ILE A 219 -30.98 -26.11 7.45
N THR A 220 -30.03 -26.96 7.06
CA THR A 220 -28.60 -26.64 7.18
C THR A 220 -28.22 -25.45 6.31
N THR A 221 -28.74 -25.37 5.08
CA THR A 221 -28.49 -24.22 4.19
C THR A 221 -29.01 -22.93 4.80
N VAL A 222 -30.23 -22.93 5.36
CA VAL A 222 -30.84 -21.75 6.01
C VAL A 222 -30.04 -21.31 7.24
N VAL A 223 -29.59 -22.24 8.09
CA VAL A 223 -28.78 -21.93 9.27
C VAL A 223 -27.44 -21.32 8.88
N ILE A 224 -26.80 -21.84 7.84
CA ILE A 224 -25.53 -21.29 7.35
C ILE A 224 -25.73 -19.89 6.77
N LEU A 225 -26.79 -19.70 5.96
CA LEU A 225 -27.10 -18.40 5.37
C LEU A 225 -27.40 -17.35 6.43
N TYR A 226 -28.11 -17.74 7.48
CA TYR A 226 -28.39 -16.89 8.64
C TYR A 226 -27.10 -16.46 9.35
N ASN A 227 -26.21 -17.41 9.70
CA ASN A 227 -24.94 -17.11 10.36
C ASN A 227 -24.04 -16.19 9.53
N VAL A 228 -23.99 -16.39 8.21
CA VAL A 228 -23.20 -15.56 7.28
C VAL A 228 -23.76 -14.14 7.20
N LEU A 229 -25.09 -13.98 7.20
CA LEU A 229 -25.73 -12.65 7.19
C LEU A 229 -25.50 -11.90 8.51
N THR A 230 -25.65 -12.55 9.66
CA THR A 230 -25.41 -11.91 10.97
C THR A 230 -23.95 -11.50 11.18
N ASP A 231 -22.98 -12.27 10.67
CA ASP A 231 -21.55 -11.91 10.74
C ASP A 231 -21.20 -10.72 9.81
N SER A 232 -22.03 -10.47 8.79
CA SER A 232 -21.88 -9.32 7.89
C SER A 232 -22.40 -8.01 8.50
N GLU A 233 -23.43 -8.06 9.36
CA GLU A 233 -24.00 -6.87 10.01
C GLU A 233 -23.16 -6.36 11.19
N GLN A 234 -22.43 -7.24 11.89
CA GLN A 234 -21.58 -6.82 13.03
C GLN A 234 -20.26 -6.13 12.62
N ASN A 235 -19.95 -6.05 11.32
CA ASN A 235 -18.70 -5.47 10.80
C ASN A 235 -18.90 -4.18 9.97
N LEU A 236 -20.06 -3.51 10.12
CA LEU A 236 -20.37 -2.18 9.59
C LEU A 236 -20.03 -1.10 10.63
#